data_AF-A0A975DH35-F1
#
_entry.id   AF-A0A975DH35-F1
#
_cell.length_a   1.000
_cell.length_b   1.000
_cell.length_c   1.000
_cell.angle_alpha   90.00
_cell.angle_beta   90.00
_cell.angle_gamma   90.00
#
_symmetry.space_group_name_H-M   'P 1'
#
loop_
_entity.id
_entity.type
_entity.pdbx_description
1 polymer ?
#
loop_
_entity_poly.entity_id
_entity_poly.type
_entity_poly.pdbx_seq_one_letter_code
_entity_poly.pdbx_strand_id
1 'polypeptide(L)'
;MGFRTIKGEEPFPILVSAKANLKLTASITGVNMNMGRIPITFSEVSTGVYLAQGMVGVCSSEQMIWKIVVFDGIQELIQKEFEVKR
;
A
#
# COMPACT_ATOMS: atom_id res chain seq x y z
N MET A 1 -7.78 3.87 17.25
CA MET A 1 -7.52 3.68 15.81
C MET A 1 -6.29 2.79 15.67
N GLY A 2 -6.46 1.53 15.27
CA GLY A 2 -5.38 0.54 15.28
C GLY A 2 -4.43 0.72 14.11
N PHE A 3 -3.18 1.06 14.37
CA PHE A 3 -2.10 0.90 13.41
C PHE A 3 -1.78 -0.60 13.33
N ARG A 4 -2.24 -1.28 12.27
CA ARG A 4 -1.78 -2.65 11.98
C ARG A 4 -0.31 -2.52 11.57
N THR A 5 0.59 -2.93 12.44
CA THR A 5 2.00 -3.09 12.09
C THR A 5 2.08 -4.11 10.96
N ILE A 6 2.74 -3.75 9.87
CA ILE A 6 2.95 -4.64 8.73
C ILE A 6 4.24 -5.41 8.95
N LYS A 7 4.19 -6.73 8.77
CA LYS A 7 5.40 -7.55 8.74
C LYS A 7 6.00 -7.48 7.34
N GLY A 8 7.26 -7.11 7.24
CA GLY A 8 7.93 -7.06 5.95
C GLY A 8 8.28 -8.46 5.44
N GLU A 9 8.58 -8.55 4.15
CA GLU A 9 8.85 -9.82 3.44
C GLU A 9 7.68 -10.83 3.49
N GLU A 10 6.50 -10.39 3.91
CA GLU A 10 5.27 -11.16 3.91
C GLU A 10 4.17 -10.42 3.15
N PRO A 11 3.33 -11.12 2.37
CA PRO A 11 2.16 -10.52 1.73
C PRO A 11 1.17 -10.00 2.76
N PHE A 12 0.66 -8.78 2.55
CA PHE A 12 -0.40 -8.20 3.36
C PHE A 12 -1.53 -7.66 2.48
N PRO A 13 -2.80 -7.79 2.92
CA PRO A 13 -3.93 -7.31 2.15
C PRO A 13 -4.05 -5.79 2.25
N ILE A 14 -4.32 -5.15 1.10
CA ILE A 14 -4.65 -3.73 1.01
C ILE A 14 -6.10 -3.64 0.54
N LEU A 15 -6.98 -3.15 1.42
CA LEU A 15 -8.39 -2.93 1.12
C LEU A 15 -8.65 -1.44 0.96
N VAL A 16 -9.31 -1.08 -0.14
CA VAL A 16 -9.71 0.30 -0.45
C VAL A 16 -11.19 0.32 -0.79
N SER A 17 -11.93 1.24 -0.17
CA SER A 17 -13.31 1.53 -0.55
C SER A 17 -13.34 2.81 -1.39
N ALA A 18 -13.92 2.73 -2.58
CA ALA A 18 -14.03 3.83 -3.54
C ALA A 18 -15.33 3.70 -4.36
N LYS A 19 -15.55 4.60 -5.34
CA LYS A 19 -16.66 4.43 -6.30
C LYS A 19 -16.42 3.15 -7.11
N ALA A 20 -17.50 2.44 -7.44
CA ALA A 20 -17.44 1.23 -8.25
C ALA A 20 -16.96 1.52 -9.69
N ASN A 21 -16.43 0.49 -10.36
CA ASN A 21 -15.89 0.55 -11.73
C ASN A 21 -14.71 1.52 -11.92
N LEU A 22 -13.95 1.81 -10.87
CA LEU A 22 -12.69 2.54 -10.96
C LEU A 22 -11.51 1.59 -11.22
N LYS A 23 -10.53 2.05 -12.00
CA LYS A 23 -9.26 1.35 -12.19
C LYS A 23 -8.25 1.84 -11.16
N LEU A 24 -8.25 1.23 -9.98
CA LEU A 24 -7.30 1.60 -8.94
C LEU A 24 -5.91 1.02 -9.17
N THR A 25 -4.90 1.86 -8.99
CA THR A 25 -3.49 1.46 -8.90
C THR A 25 -2.88 2.10 -7.66
N ALA A 26 -1.78 1.55 -7.15
CA ALA A 26 -1.01 2.19 -6.11
C ALA A 26 0.48 2.08 -6.34
N SER A 27 1.23 2.96 -5.68
CA SER A 27 2.67 2.89 -5.57
C SER A 27 3.05 2.87 -4.10
N ILE A 28 3.88 1.91 -3.72
CA ILE A 28 4.50 1.86 -2.40
C ILE A 28 5.97 2.27 -2.53
N THR A 29 6.41 3.23 -1.72
CA THR A 29 7.79 3.77 -1.72
C THR A 29 8.32 3.89 -0.31
N GLY A 30 9.63 3.67 -0.11
CA GLY A 30 10.27 3.96 1.16
C GLY A 30 10.29 5.47 1.45
N VAL A 31 10.00 5.85 2.70
CA VAL A 31 10.02 7.26 3.15
C VAL A 31 11.39 7.61 3.69
N ASN A 32 11.89 6.81 4.63
CA ASN A 32 13.19 6.98 5.27
C ASN A 32 14.25 6.00 4.76
N MET A 33 13.93 5.27 3.68
CA MET A 33 14.79 4.24 3.09
C MET A 33 14.69 4.32 1.56
N ASN A 34 15.82 4.09 0.87
CA ASN A 34 15.83 4.01 -0.58
C ASN A 34 15.72 2.54 -1.04
N MET A 35 14.49 2.04 -1.18
CA MET A 35 14.20 0.66 -1.62
C MET A 35 13.34 0.62 -2.90
N GLY A 36 13.37 1.71 -3.68
CA GLY A 36 12.64 1.82 -4.93
C GLY A 36 11.13 2.02 -4.78
N ARG A 37 10.39 1.70 -5.85
CA ARG A 37 8.93 1.83 -5.96
C ARG A 37 8.34 0.47 -6.31
N ILE A 38 7.33 0.07 -5.54
CA ILE A 38 6.58 -1.18 -5.74
C ILE A 38 5.22 -0.81 -6.33
N PRO A 39 4.94 -1.14 -7.61
CA PRO A 39 3.64 -0.93 -8.21
C PRO A 39 2.64 -1.97 -7.70
N ILE A 40 1.42 -1.53 -7.41
CA ILE A 40 0.32 -2.36 -6.92
C ILE A 40 -0.89 -2.17 -7.83
N THR A 41 -1.52 -3.27 -8.21
CA THR A 41 -2.77 -3.30 -8.97
C THR A 41 -3.87 -3.90 -8.10
N PHE A 42 -5.07 -3.34 -8.21
CA PHE A 42 -6.22 -3.80 -7.46
C PHE A 42 -7.18 -4.60 -8.33
N SER A 43 -7.91 -5.50 -7.69
CA SER A 43 -9.10 -6.15 -8.25
C SER A 43 -10.32 -5.75 -7.43
N GLU A 44 -11.43 -5.43 -8.09
CA GLU A 44 -12.70 -5.18 -7.43
C GLU A 44 -13.29 -6.52 -6.95
N VAL A 45 -13.42 -6.68 -5.64
CA VAL A 45 -13.90 -7.93 -5.00
C VAL A 45 -15.36 -7.84 -4.57
N SER A 46 -15.87 -6.63 -4.40
CA SER A 46 -17.29 -6.31 -4.31
C SER A 46 -17.51 -4.88 -4.79
N THR A 47 -18.75 -4.47 -5.04
CA THR A 47 -19.08 -3.13 -5.58
C THR A 47 -18.42 -2.02 -4.76
N GLY A 48 -17.46 -1.31 -5.36
CA GLY A 48 -16.71 -0.23 -4.72
C GLY A 48 -15.67 -0.68 -3.69
N VAL A 49 -15.35 -1.98 -3.61
CA VAL A 49 -14.32 -2.53 -2.72
C VAL A 49 -13.23 -3.20 -3.54
N TYR A 50 -12.02 -2.70 -3.35
CA TYR A 50 -10.83 -3.10 -4.09
C TYR A 50 -9.85 -3.79 -3.16
N LEU A 51 -9.35 -4.95 -3.58
CA LEU A 51 -8.33 -5.72 -2.88
C LEU A 51 -7.06 -5.82 -3.73
N ALA A 52 -5.92 -5.63 -3.08
CA ALA A 52 -4.62 -5.98 -3.60
C ALA A 52 -3.80 -6.69 -2.52
N GLN A 53 -2.72 -7.35 -2.96
CA GLN A 53 -1.68 -7.83 -2.06
C GLN A 53 -0.44 -6.94 -2.22
N GLY A 54 0.03 -6.39 -1.11
CA GLY A 54 1.31 -5.70 -1.02
C GLY A 54 2.34 -6.59 -0.36
N MET A 55 3.61 -6.37 -0.69
CA MET A 55 4.74 -6.92 0.03
C MET A 55 5.85 -5.87 -0.04
N VAL A 56 6.53 -5.63 1.08
CA VAL A 56 7.58 -4.62 1.20
C VAL A 56 8.81 -5.24 1.82
N GLY A 57 9.99 -4.77 1.40
CA GLY A 57 11.24 -5.21 1.98
C GLY A 57 11.46 -4.64 3.39
N VAL A 58 12.33 -5.31 4.14
CA VAL A 58 12.91 -4.78 5.37
C VAL A 58 14.38 -4.47 5.13
N CYS A 59 14.94 -3.56 5.93
CA CYS A 59 16.38 -3.31 5.97
C CYS A 59 16.90 -3.44 7.41
N SER A 60 18.14 -3.01 7.64
CA SER A 60 18.79 -3.02 8.96
C SER A 60 18.35 -1.87 9.88
N SER A 61 17.53 -0.94 9.38
CA SER A 61 17.08 0.21 10.15
C SER A 61 16.04 -0.18 11.21
N GLU A 62 16.14 0.42 12.39
CA GLU A 62 15.21 0.16 13.51
C GLU A 62 13.78 0.63 13.23
N GLN A 63 13.64 1.67 12.41
CA GLN A 63 12.35 2.22 12.00
C GLN A 63 12.27 2.21 10.48
N MET A 64 11.26 1.52 9.95
CA MET A 64 11.06 1.34 8.52
C MET A 64 9.72 1.93 8.13
N ILE A 65 9.74 3.14 7.56
CA ILE A 65 8.53 3.86 7.16
C ILE A 65 8.36 3.72 5.66
N TRP A 66 7.21 3.18 5.27
CA TRP A 66 6.77 3.06 3.89
C TRP A 66 5.56 3.95 3.66
N LYS A 67 5.39 4.40 2.42
CA LYS A 67 4.25 5.20 2.00
C LYS A 67 3.54 4.51 0.86
N ILE A 68 2.21 4.39 0.96
CA ILE A 68 1.34 3.99 -0.13
C ILE A 68 0.61 5.21 -0.68
N VAL A 69 0.56 5.31 -2.00
CA VAL A 69 -0.24 6.30 -2.73
C VAL A 69 -1.16 5.56 -3.69
N VAL A 70 -2.47 5.78 -3.60
CA VAL A 70 -3.51 5.14 -4.42
C VAL A 70 -4.05 6.15 -5.43
N PHE A 71 -4.22 5.72 -6.68
CA PHE A 71 -4.71 6.51 -7.80
C PHE A 71 -5.91 5.83 -8.46
N ASP A 72 -6.87 6.60 -8.97
CA ASP A 72 -8.00 6.11 -9.77
C ASP A 72 -7.77 6.13 -11.29
N GLY A 73 -6.53 6.42 -11.69
CA GLY A 73 -6.13 6.59 -13.09
C GLY A 73 -6.10 8.04 -13.56
N ILE A 74 -6.69 8.97 -12.80
CA ILE A 74 -6.70 10.41 -13.12
C ILE A 74 -6.02 11.20 -12.00
N GLN A 75 -6.31 10.87 -10.74
CA GLN A 75 -5.83 11.61 -9.58
C GLN A 75 -5.43 10.70 -8.42
N GLU A 76 -4.69 11.28 -7.47
CA GLU A 76 -4.42 10.68 -6.18
C GLU A 76 -5.70 10.68 -5.32
N LEU A 77 -6.04 9.53 -4.74
CA LEU A 77 -7.17 9.39 -3.84
C LEU A 77 -6.74 9.31 -2.37
N ILE A 78 -5.66 8.58 -2.11
CA ILE A 78 -5.22 8.24 -0.74
C ILE A 78 -3.70 8.28 -0.72
N GLN A 79 -3.15 8.93 0.30
CA GLN A 79 -1.75 8.81 0.69
C GLN A 79 -1.68 8.44 2.17
N LYS A 80 -0.91 7.39 2.48
CA LYS A 80 -0.75 6.95 3.87
C LYS A 80 0.63 6.36 4.12
N GLU A 81 1.20 6.69 5.28
CA GLU A 81 2.44 6.10 5.78
C GLU A 81 2.13 4.97 6.76
N PHE A 82 3.00 3.97 6.78
CA PHE A 82 2.91 2.83 7.69
C PHE A 82 4.31 2.33 8.09
N GLU A 83 4.41 1.87 9.32
CA GLU A 83 5.61 1.26 9.87
C GLU A 83 5.63 -0.24 9.55
N VAL A 84 6.81 -0.71 9.16
CA VAL A 84 7.09 -2.11 8.90
C VAL A 84 8.03 -2.63 9.99
N LYS A 85 7.78 -3.85 10.46
CA LYS A 85 8.69 -4.60 11.33
C LYS A 85 9.15 -5.87 10.64
N ARG A 86 10.29 -6.40 11.09
CA ARG A 86 10.69 -7.78 10.76
C ARG A 86 9.77 -8.80 11.42
#